data_AF-A0A1Y1L1Y2-F1
#
_entry.id   AF-A0A1Y1L1Y2-F1
#
_cell.length_a   1.000
_cell.length_b   1.000
_cell.length_c   1.000
_cell.angle_alpha   90.00
_cell.angle_beta   90.00
_cell.angle_gamma   90.00
#
_symmetry.space_group_name_H-M   'P 1'
#
loop_
_entity.id
_entity.type
_entity.pdbx_description
1 polymer ?
#
loop_
_entity_poly.entity_id
_entity_poly.type
_entity_poly.pdbx_seq_one_letter_code
_entity_poly.pdbx_strand_id
1 'polypeptide(L)'
;QLDNIRRKRLIDIIIKHIYTYIITNRLRHDEYNRLTAKIIDLFPNETTGTYYVPAIRERDSPINRSIMAKGKLVDKVKNLIRVCDEAIPKRRRKNNDAAPHSTSTNSETNNNNDEPLESNGDYAWLKFNTEPWSDVLVKWENTFHLR
;
A
#
# COMPACT_ATOMS: atom_id res chain seq x y z
N GLN A 1 -22.73 -17.36 14.37
CA GLN A 1 -22.22 -16.22 13.58
C GLN A 1 -21.05 -15.60 14.35
N LEU A 2 -19.95 -15.20 13.68
CA LEU A 2 -18.81 -14.60 14.37
C LEU A 2 -19.18 -13.23 14.92
N ASP A 3 -18.65 -12.87 16.08
CA ASP A 3 -18.72 -11.50 16.58
C ASP A 3 -17.80 -10.57 15.76
N ASN A 4 -18.01 -9.26 15.89
CA ASN A 4 -17.26 -8.29 15.10
C ASN A 4 -15.74 -8.34 15.39
N ILE A 5 -15.36 -8.69 16.62
CA ILE A 5 -13.97 -8.82 17.05
C ILE A 5 -13.29 -9.99 16.35
N ARG A 6 -13.91 -11.18 16.36
CA ARG A 6 -13.33 -12.36 15.66
C ARG A 6 -13.33 -12.17 14.16
N ARG A 7 -14.37 -11.53 13.57
CA ARG A 7 -14.35 -11.21 12.12
C ARG A 7 -13.18 -10.30 11.75
N LYS A 8 -12.91 -9.27 12.57
CA LYS A 8 -11.75 -8.39 12.36
C LYS A 8 -10.45 -9.18 12.44
N ARG A 9 -10.29 -10.01 13.48
CA ARG A 9 -9.09 -10.84 13.67
C ARG A 9 -8.89 -11.85 12.53
N LEU A 10 -9.96 -12.50 12.07
CA LEU A 10 -9.94 -13.41 10.92
C LEU A 10 -9.42 -12.69 9.67
N ILE A 11 -9.97 -11.51 9.37
CA ILE A 11 -9.56 -10.73 8.21
C ILE A 11 -8.10 -10.28 8.35
N ASP A 12 -7.67 -9.86 9.54
CA ASP A 12 -6.29 -9.49 9.78
C ASP A 12 -5.33 -10.66 9.51
N ILE A 13 -5.69 -11.88 9.93
CA ILE A 13 -4.90 -13.09 9.65
C ILE A 13 -4.83 -13.36 8.15
N ILE A 14 -5.97 -13.33 7.45
CA ILE A 14 -6.03 -13.57 6.00
C ILE A 14 -5.17 -12.55 5.27
N ILE A 15 -5.37 -11.25 5.53
CA ILE A 15 -4.65 -10.17 4.85
C ILE A 15 -3.15 -10.23 5.15
N LYS A 16 -2.75 -10.58 6.38
CA LYS A 16 -1.34 -10.81 6.72
C LYS A 16 -0.75 -11.97 5.91
N HIS A 17 -1.50 -13.06 5.74
CA HIS A 17 -1.04 -14.22 4.99
C HIS A 17 -0.83 -13.91 3.50
N ILE A 18 -1.70 -13.09 2.89
CA ILE A 18 -1.60 -12.69 1.48
C ILE A 18 -0.95 -11.32 1.26
N TYR A 19 -0.26 -10.78 2.28
CA TYR A 19 0.30 -9.42 2.25
C TYR A 19 1.24 -9.19 1.07
N THR A 20 2.26 -10.06 0.91
CA THR A 20 3.24 -9.96 -0.18
C THR A 20 2.58 -9.99 -1.55
N TYR A 21 1.53 -10.80 -1.69
CA TYR A 21 0.74 -10.86 -2.92
C TYR A 21 -0.02 -9.55 -3.17
N ILE A 22 -0.67 -8.97 -2.15
CA ILE A 22 -1.42 -7.71 -2.29
C ILE A 22 -0.52 -6.53 -2.69
N ILE A 23 0.67 -6.45 -2.14
CA ILE A 23 1.60 -5.34 -2.40
C ILE A 23 2.21 -5.44 -3.80
N THR A 24 2.49 -6.66 -4.27
CA THR A 24 3.02 -6.89 -5.62
C THR A 24 1.93 -6.86 -6.69
N ASN A 25 0.74 -7.37 -6.37
CA ASN A 25 -0.38 -7.54 -7.28
C ASN A 25 -1.67 -7.02 -6.65
N ARG A 26 -2.39 -6.17 -7.39
CA ARG A 26 -3.69 -5.68 -6.94
C ARG A 26 -4.73 -6.81 -6.99
N LEU A 27 -5.39 -7.06 -5.86
CA LEU A 27 -6.42 -8.07 -5.74
C LEU A 27 -7.60 -7.82 -6.69
N ARG A 28 -7.96 -8.83 -7.48
CA ARG A 28 -9.05 -8.81 -8.46
C ARG A 28 -10.39 -9.27 -7.86
N HIS A 29 -11.47 -8.96 -8.57
CA HIS A 29 -12.85 -9.26 -8.13
C HIS A 29 -13.10 -10.77 -7.92
N ASP A 30 -12.55 -11.62 -8.79
CA ASP A 30 -12.63 -13.08 -8.69
C ASP A 30 -11.91 -13.62 -7.44
N GLU A 31 -10.81 -12.99 -7.05
CA GLU A 31 -10.04 -13.36 -5.87
C GLU A 31 -10.79 -13.01 -4.58
N TYR A 32 -11.43 -11.83 -4.53
CA TYR A 32 -12.32 -11.48 -3.41
C TYR A 32 -13.49 -12.46 -3.29
N ASN A 33 -14.07 -12.87 -4.42
CA ASN A 33 -15.13 -13.90 -4.43
C ASN A 33 -14.62 -15.24 -3.89
N ARG A 34 -13.45 -15.70 -4.34
CA ARG A 34 -12.83 -16.95 -3.84
C ARG A 34 -12.53 -16.90 -2.35
N LEU A 35 -11.97 -15.79 -1.86
CA LEU A 35 -11.70 -15.60 -0.43
C LEU A 35 -12.99 -15.63 0.38
N THR A 36 -14.01 -14.92 -0.10
CA THR A 36 -15.31 -14.88 0.58
C THR A 36 -15.98 -16.25 0.60
N ALA A 37 -15.94 -16.99 -0.51
CA ALA A 37 -16.46 -18.36 -0.58
C ALA A 37 -15.78 -19.28 0.44
N LYS A 38 -14.44 -19.21 0.57
CA LYS A 38 -13.70 -19.98 1.59
C LYS A 38 -14.08 -19.59 3.02
N ILE A 39 -14.34 -18.31 3.28
CA ILE A 39 -14.79 -17.87 4.61
C ILE A 39 -16.17 -18.45 4.93
N ILE A 40 -17.09 -18.43 3.97
CA ILE A 40 -18.45 -18.96 4.17
C ILE A 40 -18.42 -20.48 4.33
N ASP A 41 -17.57 -21.17 3.57
CA ASP A 41 -17.38 -22.62 3.69
C ASP A 41 -16.92 -23.02 5.10
N LEU A 42 -15.97 -22.27 5.67
CA LEU A 42 -15.50 -22.48 7.05
C LEU A 42 -16.50 -21.98 8.11
N PHE A 43 -17.30 -20.96 7.78
CA PHE A 43 -18.25 -20.33 8.69
C PHE A 43 -19.62 -20.14 8.01
N PRO A 44 -20.46 -21.20 7.93
CA PRO A 44 -21.69 -21.19 7.14
C PRO A 44 -22.72 -20.14 7.55
N ASN A 45 -22.63 -19.65 8.79
CA ASN A 45 -23.52 -18.63 9.34
C ASN A 45 -23.11 -17.19 8.95
N GLU A 46 -22.01 -17.02 8.22
CA GLU A 46 -21.54 -15.73 7.74
C GLU A 46 -22.15 -15.39 6.38
N THR A 47 -22.31 -14.09 6.08
CA THR A 47 -22.91 -13.63 4.82
C THR A 47 -21.86 -13.08 3.88
N THR A 48 -21.98 -13.40 2.58
CA THR A 48 -21.06 -12.93 1.52
C THR A 48 -20.90 -11.41 1.53
N GLY A 49 -22.01 -10.68 1.65
CA GLY A 49 -22.01 -9.21 1.63
C GLY A 49 -21.25 -8.56 2.80
N THR A 50 -20.99 -9.30 3.88
CA THR A 50 -20.15 -8.81 4.99
C THR A 50 -18.68 -8.67 4.55
N TYR A 51 -18.20 -9.55 3.68
CA TYR A 51 -16.79 -9.62 3.29
C TYR A 51 -16.54 -8.95 1.95
N TYR A 52 -17.44 -9.15 0.98
CA TYR A 52 -17.30 -8.61 -0.35
C TYR A 52 -18.64 -8.39 -1.06
N VAL A 53 -18.80 -7.18 -1.59
CA VAL A 53 -19.86 -6.78 -2.52
C VAL A 53 -19.16 -6.19 -3.75
N PRO A 54 -19.40 -6.74 -4.95
CA PRO A 54 -18.76 -6.26 -6.17
C PRO A 54 -19.19 -4.84 -6.52
N ALA A 55 -18.35 -4.15 -7.29
CA ALA A 55 -18.69 -2.83 -7.83
C ALA A 55 -19.80 -2.96 -8.89
N ILE A 56 -20.68 -1.96 -8.94
CA ILE A 56 -21.76 -1.88 -9.93
C ILE A 56 -21.46 -0.69 -10.84
N ARG A 57 -21.44 -0.92 -12.15
CA ARG A 57 -21.22 0.14 -13.15
C ARG A 57 -22.45 1.03 -13.22
N GLU A 58 -22.27 2.28 -13.64
CA GLU A 58 -23.36 3.26 -13.75
C GLU A 58 -24.55 2.76 -14.57
N ARG A 59 -24.27 2.18 -15.75
CA ARG A 59 -25.28 1.58 -16.64
C ARG A 59 -26.11 0.46 -16.00
N ASP A 60 -25.53 -0.22 -15.00
CA ASP A 60 -26.10 -1.38 -14.32
C ASP A 60 -26.66 -0.98 -12.95
N SER A 61 -26.60 0.31 -12.59
CA SER A 61 -26.96 0.84 -11.28
C SER A 61 -28.36 1.44 -11.27
N PRO A 62 -29.20 1.10 -10.28
CA PRO A 62 -30.56 1.65 -10.18
C PRO A 62 -30.59 3.16 -9.90
N ILE A 63 -29.46 3.75 -9.50
CA ILE A 63 -29.33 5.17 -9.14
C ILE A 63 -28.59 5.95 -10.25
N ASN A 64 -28.34 5.34 -11.41
CA ASN A 64 -27.53 5.93 -12.50
C ASN A 64 -26.18 6.49 -11.97
N ARG A 65 -25.54 5.76 -11.06
CA ARG A 65 -24.23 6.10 -10.50
C ARG A 65 -23.40 4.86 -10.29
N SER A 66 -22.10 4.94 -10.57
CA SER A 66 -21.16 3.86 -10.27
C SER A 66 -21.05 3.63 -8.75
N ILE A 67 -21.25 2.39 -8.32
CA ILE A 67 -21.12 1.98 -6.91
C ILE A 67 -19.79 1.23 -6.76
N MET A 68 -18.94 1.71 -5.86
CA MET A 68 -17.67 1.04 -5.57
C MET A 68 -17.89 -0.29 -4.86
N ALA A 69 -16.95 -1.22 -5.03
CA ALA A 69 -16.92 -2.45 -4.24
C ALA A 69 -16.84 -2.13 -2.73
N LYS A 70 -17.53 -2.92 -1.92
CA LYS A 70 -17.63 -2.76 -0.46
C LYS A 70 -17.37 -4.08 0.26
N GLY A 71 -17.17 -4.00 1.57
CA GLY A 71 -17.04 -5.17 2.45
C GLY A 71 -15.72 -5.15 3.21
N LYS A 72 -15.66 -5.92 4.29
CA LYS A 72 -14.53 -5.86 5.23
C LYS A 72 -13.19 -6.24 4.58
N LEU A 73 -13.17 -7.16 3.62
CA LEU A 73 -11.94 -7.51 2.89
C LEU A 73 -11.46 -6.32 2.03
N VAL A 74 -12.39 -5.70 1.30
CA VAL A 74 -12.11 -4.54 0.44
C VAL A 74 -11.57 -3.38 1.26
N ASP A 75 -12.22 -3.07 2.38
CA ASP A 75 -11.82 -1.96 3.25
C ASP A 75 -10.44 -2.20 3.86
N LYS A 76 -10.16 -3.43 4.31
CA LYS A 76 -8.85 -3.77 4.88
C LYS A 76 -7.74 -3.70 3.85
N VAL A 77 -7.95 -4.22 2.64
CA VAL A 77 -6.97 -4.13 1.54
C VAL A 77 -6.76 -2.68 1.12
N LYS A 78 -7.82 -1.88 0.99
CA LYS A 78 -7.70 -0.44 0.64
C LYS A 78 -6.92 0.33 1.69
N ASN A 79 -7.18 0.09 2.98
CA ASN A 79 -6.41 0.72 4.04
C ASN A 79 -4.95 0.25 4.05
N LEU A 80 -4.69 -1.05 3.82
CA LEU A 80 -3.34 -1.58 3.71
C LEU A 80 -2.56 -0.90 2.58
N ILE A 81 -3.13 -0.85 1.37
CA ILE A 81 -2.52 -0.21 0.21
C ILE A 81 -2.27 1.27 0.49
N ARG A 82 -3.22 1.99 1.10
CA ARG A 82 -3.02 3.41 1.46
C ARG A 82 -1.84 3.62 2.38
N VAL A 83 -1.71 2.82 3.44
CA VAL A 83 -0.59 2.91 4.38
C VAL A 83 0.74 2.59 3.69
N CYS A 84 0.77 1.59 2.80
CA CYS A 84 1.97 1.23 2.06
C CYS A 84 2.33 2.24 0.97
N ASP A 85 1.36 2.78 0.23
CA ASP A 85 1.54 3.80 -0.80
C ASP A 85 1.98 5.15 -0.22
N GLU A 86 1.65 5.45 1.04
CA GLU A 86 2.19 6.60 1.77
C GLU A 86 3.64 6.37 2.19
N ALA A 87 4.03 5.12 2.46
CA ALA A 87 5.40 4.75 2.78
C ALA A 87 6.31 4.62 1.53
N ILE A 88 5.75 4.36 0.35
CA ILE A 88 6.48 4.29 -0.91
C ILE A 88 6.49 5.69 -1.56
N PRO A 89 7.65 6.35 -1.70
CA PRO A 89 7.70 7.67 -2.34
C PRO A 89 7.14 7.58 -3.76
N LYS A 90 5.98 8.21 -3.98
CA LYS A 90 5.36 8.29 -5.30
C LYS A 90 6.35 8.98 -6.23
N ARG A 91 6.83 8.26 -7.26
CA ARG A 91 7.50 8.87 -8.42
C ARG A 91 6.56 9.95 -8.94
N ARG A 92 6.87 11.22 -8.66
CA ARG A 92 6.16 12.36 -9.25
C ARG A 92 6.23 12.16 -10.75
N ARG A 93 5.11 11.86 -11.39
CA ARG A 93 5.01 12.00 -12.84
C ARG A 93 5.26 13.47 -13.11
N LYS A 94 6.39 13.78 -13.71
CA LYS A 94 6.72 15.12 -14.20
C LYS A 94 5.68 15.44 -15.27
N ASN A 95 4.62 16.16 -14.89
CA ASN A 95 3.78 16.84 -15.88
C ASN A 95 4.70 17.86 -16.56
N ASN A 96 5.06 17.60 -17.81
CA ASN A 96 5.63 18.59 -18.70
C ASN A 96 4.48 19.46 -19.23
N ASP A 97 3.89 20.28 -18.36
CA ASP A 97 3.10 21.41 -18.82
C ASP A 97 3.90 22.68 -18.52
N ALA A 98 4.54 23.16 -19.58
CA ALA A 98 5.24 24.42 -19.61
C ALA A 98 4.23 25.57 -19.64
N ALA A 99 4.34 26.51 -18.70
CA ALA A 99 4.23 27.94 -18.98
C ALA A 99 4.82 28.76 -17.80
N PRO A 100 5.49 29.88 -18.09
CA PRO A 100 6.37 30.56 -17.15
C PRO A 100 5.61 31.62 -16.34
N HIS A 101 5.96 31.78 -15.07
CA HIS A 101 5.88 33.10 -14.45
C HIS A 101 7.00 33.24 -13.43
N SER A 102 7.91 34.16 -13.78
CA SER A 102 8.98 34.69 -12.97
C SER A 102 8.47 35.22 -11.64
N THR A 103 9.21 34.98 -10.55
CA THR A 103 9.69 36.07 -9.67
C THR A 103 10.95 35.60 -8.95
N SER A 104 11.98 36.43 -9.05
CA SER A 104 13.31 36.36 -8.47
C SER A 104 13.32 36.23 -6.94
N THR A 105 14.40 35.68 -6.36
CA THR A 105 15.25 36.36 -5.36
C THR A 105 16.56 35.58 -5.17
N ASN A 106 17.69 36.29 -5.22
CA ASN A 106 19.07 35.83 -5.01
C ASN A 106 19.34 35.37 -3.57
N SER A 107 20.28 34.44 -3.37
CA SER A 107 21.40 34.58 -2.42
C SER A 107 22.40 33.42 -2.53
N GLU A 108 23.60 33.77 -3.00
CA GLU A 108 24.94 33.44 -2.48
C GLU A 108 25.26 32.05 -1.88
N THR A 109 26.20 31.39 -2.57
CA THR A 109 27.45 30.78 -2.09
C THR A 109 27.45 30.06 -0.73
N ASN A 110 27.60 28.73 -0.74
CA ASN A 110 28.49 28.06 0.21
C ASN A 110 28.98 26.70 -0.33
N ASN A 111 30.30 26.59 -0.48
CA ASN A 111 31.02 25.34 -0.69
C ASN A 111 31.03 24.57 0.63
N ASN A 112 30.11 23.60 0.78
CA ASN A 112 30.28 22.50 1.71
C ASN A 112 30.21 21.20 0.90
N ASN A 113 31.22 20.35 1.07
CA ASN A 113 31.25 18.99 0.55
C ASN A 113 30.26 18.11 1.30
N ASP A 114 28.98 18.45 1.26
CA ASP A 114 27.90 17.61 1.75
C ASP A 114 27.49 16.72 0.57
N GLU A 115 28.23 15.63 0.38
CA GLU A 115 27.73 14.55 -0.46
C GLU A 115 26.37 14.13 0.11
N PRO A 116 25.27 14.13 -0.67
CA PRO A 116 23.97 13.81 -0.14
C PRO A 116 24.03 12.43 0.53
N LEU A 117 23.48 12.27 1.73
CA LEU A 117 23.34 10.97 2.41
C LEU A 117 22.75 9.86 1.51
N GLU A 118 22.03 10.26 0.46
CA GLU A 118 21.46 9.39 -0.57
C GLU A 118 22.46 8.84 -1.59
N SER A 119 23.70 9.35 -1.63
CA SER A 119 24.80 8.84 -2.47
C SER A 119 25.38 7.54 -1.91
N ASN A 120 25.26 7.30 -0.59
CA ASN A 120 25.70 6.06 0.01
C ASN A 120 24.73 4.91 -0.34
N GLY A 121 25.20 3.99 -1.20
CA GLY A 121 24.42 2.87 -1.70
C GLY A 121 23.89 1.94 -0.60
N ASP A 122 24.57 1.83 0.55
CA ASP A 122 24.10 1.01 1.67
C ASP A 122 22.95 1.71 2.41
N TYR A 123 23.00 3.03 2.57
CA TYR A 123 21.91 3.80 3.18
C TYR A 123 20.66 3.78 2.28
N ALA A 124 20.85 3.94 0.97
CA ALA A 124 19.76 3.80 0.00
C ALA A 124 19.17 2.38 0.01
N TRP A 125 20.00 1.34 0.17
CA TRP A 125 19.54 -0.04 0.22
C TRP A 125 18.69 -0.35 1.46
N LEU A 126 19.10 0.16 2.64
CA LEU A 126 18.39 -0.01 3.91
C LEU A 126 16.99 0.63 3.91
N LYS A 127 16.73 1.64 3.08
CA LYS A 127 15.38 2.24 2.93
C LYS A 127 14.35 1.24 2.39
N PHE A 128 14.78 0.24 1.60
CA PHE A 128 13.87 -0.62 0.84
C PHE A 128 13.94 -2.10 1.23
N ASN A 129 14.94 -2.51 2.03
CA ASN A 129 15.17 -3.91 2.37
C ASN A 129 15.28 -4.07 3.88
N THR A 130 14.42 -4.92 4.45
CA THR A 130 14.40 -5.27 5.88
C THR A 130 14.78 -6.72 6.16
N GLU A 131 15.02 -7.51 5.11
CA GLU A 131 15.42 -8.91 5.15
C GLU A 131 16.33 -9.21 3.94
N PRO A 132 17.27 -10.16 4.03
CA PRO A 132 17.58 -10.98 5.20
C PRO A 132 18.36 -10.19 6.28
N TRP A 133 18.09 -10.47 7.56
CA TRP A 133 18.68 -9.74 8.71
C TRP A 133 20.23 -9.70 8.72
N SER A 134 20.88 -10.72 8.16
CA SER A 134 22.34 -10.76 8.00
C SER A 134 22.87 -9.58 7.18
N ASP A 135 22.20 -9.24 6.09
CA ASP A 135 22.64 -8.19 5.15
C ASP A 135 22.28 -6.80 5.68
N VAL A 136 21.17 -6.71 6.42
CA VAL A 136 20.74 -5.49 7.10
C VAL A 136 21.75 -5.07 8.17
N LEU A 137 22.25 -6.01 8.99
CA LEU A 137 23.25 -5.71 10.02
C LEU A 137 24.53 -5.13 9.43
N VAL A 138 25.08 -5.79 8.39
CA VAL A 138 26.32 -5.34 7.72
C VAL A 138 26.16 -3.94 7.14
N LYS A 139 25.06 -3.69 6.42
CA LYS A 139 24.81 -2.39 5.81
C LYS A 139 24.48 -1.31 6.85
N TRP A 140 23.89 -1.69 7.98
CA TRP A 140 23.62 -0.77 9.08
C TRP A 140 24.90 -0.37 9.80
N GLU A 141 25.82 -1.30 10.05
CA GLU A 141 27.16 -0.97 10.57
C GLU A 141 27.92 -0.02 9.64
N ASN A 142 27.92 -0.31 8.33
CA ASN A 142 28.58 0.55 7.33
C ASN A 142 28.01 1.98 7.28
N THR A 143 26.72 2.14 7.59
CA THR A 143 26.03 3.44 7.55
C THR A 143 25.93 4.10 8.93
N PHE A 144 26.45 3.46 9.98
CA PHE A 144 26.40 3.98 11.34
C PHE A 144 27.11 5.34 11.48
N HIS A 145 28.26 5.49 10.83
CA HIS A 145 29.03 6.74 10.83
C HIS A 145 28.35 7.90 10.07
N LEU A 146 27.27 7.63 9.33
CA LEU A 146 26.52 8.63 8.56
C LEU A 146 25.28 9.16 9.31
N ARG A 147 24.94 8.60 10.48
CA ARG A 147 23.81 9.04 11.32
C ARG A 147 24.23 10.14 12.28
#